data_AF-A0A2R6HQM4-F1
#
_entry.id   AF-A0A2R6HQM4-F1
#
_cell.length_a   1.000
_cell.length_b   1.000
_cell.length_c   1.000
_cell.angle_alpha   90.00
_cell.angle_beta   90.00
_cell.angle_gamma   90.00
#
_symmetry.space_group_name_H-M   'P 1'
#
loop_
_entity.id
_entity.type
_entity.pdbx_description
1 polymer ?
#
loop_
_entity_poly.entity_id
_entity_poly.type
_entity_poly.pdbx_seq_one_letter_code
_entity_poly.pdbx_strand_id
1 'polypeptide(L)'
;MRRSTVAMAGIIGVLLLAVGLLWTGVWVQVLDPGPYDRTTVTVVDENGTELGSVDARIADAWDERVVGLSQTESLPATEGMLFAHDAEERHSFVMREMSFPLDIVFIAEDGTITRIHHAPVPAEGTGESDLATYPGQGKYVLEVNRGWTNETGVSAGDRVRIPGTTTTDSNTSSAELATATPTRSPTDTPTGPTTTPTRSPTDTPAEPAVTAIDANGTELGAVSVTIADNGSERYTGLSETESLGWNEGMLFVFEESGEYTFVMRRMDFPLDIIFVAENGTVTRIHHAPVPPEGTTGEDLQGYPGEGRYVLEVNRGWTNETGLDVGDRLRLPALNSS
;
A
#
# COMPACT_ATOMS: atom_id res chain seq x y z
N MET A 1 60.07 -11.96 -37.68
CA MET A 1 58.62 -11.67 -37.77
C MET A 1 57.86 -12.98 -37.96
N ARG A 2 57.17 -13.49 -36.92
CA ARG A 2 56.17 -14.58 -36.94
C ARG A 2 55.78 -14.95 -35.49
N ARG A 3 55.14 -14.02 -34.76
CA ARG A 3 54.58 -14.29 -33.42
C ARG A 3 53.21 -13.66 -33.16
N SER A 4 52.66 -12.89 -34.10
CA SER A 4 51.42 -12.12 -33.91
C SER A 4 50.16 -12.79 -34.49
N THR A 5 50.26 -13.85 -35.28
CA THR A 5 49.08 -14.47 -35.91
C THR A 5 48.38 -15.53 -35.06
N VAL A 6 49.07 -16.11 -34.07
CA VAL A 6 48.50 -17.19 -33.23
C VAL A 6 47.63 -16.63 -32.09
N ALA A 7 47.91 -15.42 -31.60
CA ALA A 7 47.12 -14.80 -30.54
C ALA A 7 45.73 -14.30 -31.02
N MET A 8 45.61 -13.87 -32.28
CA MET A 8 44.34 -13.35 -32.82
C MET A 8 43.31 -14.46 -33.12
N ALA A 9 43.77 -15.66 -33.49
CA ALA A 9 42.88 -16.79 -33.77
C ALA A 9 42.22 -17.37 -32.49
N GLY A 10 42.89 -17.27 -31.33
CA GLY A 10 42.33 -17.70 -30.05
C GLY A 10 41.18 -16.80 -29.56
N ILE A 11 41.29 -15.49 -29.76
CA ILE A 11 40.28 -14.51 -29.32
C ILE A 11 39.01 -14.60 -30.18
N ILE A 12 39.15 -14.82 -31.49
CA ILE A 12 38.01 -15.03 -32.40
C ILE A 12 37.30 -16.37 -32.12
N GLY A 13 38.04 -17.41 -31.74
CA GLY A 13 37.45 -18.69 -31.31
C GLY A 13 36.64 -18.59 -30.02
N VAL A 14 37.10 -17.79 -29.04
CA VAL A 14 36.37 -17.53 -27.79
C VAL A 14 35.14 -16.65 -28.02
N LEU A 15 35.22 -15.65 -28.90
CA LEU A 15 34.07 -14.80 -29.26
C LEU A 15 33.00 -15.56 -30.06
N LEU A 16 33.38 -16.47 -30.95
CA LEU A 16 32.43 -17.32 -31.68
C LEU A 16 31.79 -18.40 -30.79
N LEU A 17 32.48 -18.89 -29.76
CA LEU A 17 31.88 -19.73 -28.72
C LEU A 17 30.89 -18.94 -27.84
N ALA A 18 31.21 -17.70 -27.47
CA ALA A 18 30.31 -16.84 -26.70
C ALA A 18 29.04 -16.45 -27.49
N VAL A 19 29.17 -16.18 -28.81
CA VAL A 19 28.05 -15.91 -29.71
C VAL A 19 27.23 -17.17 -30.02
N GLY A 20 27.88 -18.34 -30.11
CA GLY A 20 27.20 -19.64 -30.22
C GLY A 20 26.38 -19.99 -28.98
N LEU A 21 26.92 -19.73 -27.79
CA LEU A 21 26.19 -19.86 -26.51
C LEU A 21 25.01 -18.88 -26.39
N LEU A 22 25.11 -17.71 -27.04
CA LEU A 22 24.04 -16.72 -27.16
C LEU A 22 22.87 -17.20 -28.03
N TRP A 23 23.12 -18.10 -28.99
CA TRP A 23 22.07 -18.68 -29.84
C TRP A 23 21.46 -19.98 -29.29
N THR A 24 22.11 -20.64 -28.33
CA THR A 24 21.58 -21.88 -27.72
C THR A 24 20.74 -21.63 -26.46
N GLY A 25 20.51 -20.37 -26.06
CA GLY A 25 19.75 -20.06 -24.84
C GLY A 25 20.47 -20.44 -23.53
N VAL A 26 21.76 -20.77 -23.57
CA VAL A 26 22.51 -21.20 -22.38
C VAL A 26 22.76 -20.05 -21.40
N TRP A 27 22.71 -18.80 -21.86
CA TRP A 27 22.74 -17.63 -20.97
C TRP A 27 21.47 -17.47 -20.12
N VAL A 28 20.32 -18.01 -20.57
CA VAL A 28 19.06 -17.98 -19.80
C VAL A 28 19.14 -18.90 -18.57
N GLN A 29 20.03 -19.90 -18.59
CA GLN A 29 20.27 -20.79 -17.44
C GLN A 29 21.16 -20.18 -16.34
N VAL A 30 21.65 -18.94 -16.50
CA VAL A 30 22.58 -18.32 -15.54
C VAL A 30 21.85 -17.52 -14.44
N LEU A 31 20.53 -17.34 -14.54
CA LEU A 31 19.67 -16.69 -13.54
C LEU A 31 18.50 -17.60 -13.10
N ASP A 32 18.73 -18.91 -13.04
CA ASP A 32 17.81 -19.82 -12.35
C ASP A 32 18.29 -19.92 -10.88
N PRO A 33 17.63 -19.22 -9.92
CA PRO A 33 18.04 -19.24 -8.52
C PRO A 33 17.92 -20.64 -7.88
N GLY A 34 17.38 -21.63 -8.60
CA GLY A 34 17.13 -22.95 -8.05
C GLY A 34 15.86 -22.97 -7.20
N PRO A 35 15.63 -24.05 -6.44
CA PRO A 35 14.45 -24.15 -5.58
C PRO A 35 14.61 -23.22 -4.37
N TYR A 36 13.68 -22.28 -4.23
CA TYR A 36 13.57 -21.45 -3.04
C TYR A 36 13.26 -22.31 -1.80
N ASP A 37 13.88 -21.95 -0.67
CA ASP A 37 13.37 -22.37 0.63
C ASP A 37 11.97 -21.77 0.86
N ARG A 38 11.16 -22.42 1.70
CA ARG A 38 9.77 -21.99 1.96
C ARG A 38 9.49 -21.93 3.45
N THR A 39 8.65 -20.99 3.85
CA THR A 39 8.17 -20.85 5.22
C THR A 39 6.73 -20.36 5.25
N THR A 40 5.97 -20.78 6.26
CA THR A 40 4.66 -20.21 6.54
C THR A 40 4.82 -18.89 7.29
N VAL A 41 4.29 -17.82 6.72
CA VAL A 41 4.24 -16.51 7.35
C VAL A 41 2.83 -16.28 7.86
N THR A 42 2.67 -16.01 9.14
CA THR A 42 1.37 -15.77 9.78
C THR A 42 1.32 -14.36 10.34
N VAL A 43 0.25 -13.61 10.05
CA VAL A 43 0.03 -12.27 10.58
C VAL A 43 -1.05 -12.31 11.66
N VAL A 44 -0.81 -11.57 12.74
CA VAL A 44 -1.72 -11.44 13.88
C VAL A 44 -1.95 -10.01 14.30
N ASP A 45 -3.12 -9.75 14.86
CA ASP A 45 -3.45 -8.46 15.47
C ASP A 45 -2.74 -8.25 16.83
N GLU A 46 -2.98 -7.09 17.44
CA GLU A 46 -2.46 -6.73 18.77
C GLU A 46 -2.89 -7.68 19.90
N ASN A 47 -4.00 -8.40 19.72
CA ASN A 47 -4.55 -9.36 20.68
C ASN A 47 -4.01 -10.79 20.44
N GLY A 48 -3.23 -10.98 19.38
CA GLY A 48 -2.70 -12.26 18.95
C GLY A 48 -3.67 -13.12 18.13
N THR A 49 -4.81 -12.57 17.72
CA THR A 49 -5.77 -13.19 16.80
C THR A 49 -5.11 -13.33 15.43
N GLU A 50 -5.22 -14.50 14.82
CA GLU A 50 -4.72 -14.72 13.46
C GLU A 50 -5.57 -13.99 12.43
N LEU A 51 -4.93 -13.15 11.62
CA LEU A 51 -5.54 -12.40 10.53
C LEU A 51 -5.41 -13.15 9.20
N GLY A 52 -4.25 -13.77 8.97
CA GLY A 52 -4.01 -14.55 7.75
C GLY A 52 -2.67 -15.25 7.74
N SER A 53 -2.52 -16.21 6.82
CA SER A 53 -1.27 -16.93 6.61
C SER A 53 -0.99 -17.18 5.13
N VAL A 54 0.28 -17.13 4.74
CA VAL A 54 0.75 -17.49 3.39
C VAL A 54 1.94 -18.41 3.45
N ASP A 55 2.06 -19.31 2.48
CA ASP A 55 3.27 -20.10 2.24
C ASP A 55 4.22 -19.31 1.34
N ALA A 56 5.28 -18.75 1.93
CA ALA A 56 6.18 -17.81 1.27
C ALA A 56 7.48 -18.49 0.84
N ARG A 57 7.92 -18.18 -0.39
CA ARG A 57 9.29 -18.45 -0.85
C ARG A 57 10.24 -17.49 -0.16
N ILE A 58 11.35 -17.98 0.40
CA ILE A 58 12.36 -17.14 1.04
C ILE A 58 13.36 -16.70 -0.01
N ALA A 59 13.54 -15.39 -0.14
CA ALA A 59 14.60 -14.77 -0.93
C ALA A 59 15.63 -14.15 0.04
N ASP A 60 16.68 -14.90 0.38
CA ASP A 60 17.73 -14.46 1.31
C ASP A 60 19.05 -14.14 0.58
N ALA A 61 19.26 -14.70 -0.60
CA ALA A 61 20.42 -14.45 -1.44
C ALA A 61 20.23 -13.18 -2.30
N TRP A 62 21.33 -12.53 -2.70
CA TRP A 62 21.25 -11.29 -3.47
C TRP A 62 20.60 -11.51 -4.85
N ASP A 63 20.92 -12.60 -5.52
CA ASP A 63 20.37 -13.01 -6.81
C ASP A 63 18.88 -13.35 -6.73
N GLU A 64 18.44 -14.05 -5.69
CA GLU A 64 17.02 -14.32 -5.42
C GLU A 64 16.21 -13.02 -5.23
N ARG A 65 16.74 -12.06 -4.46
CA ARG A 65 16.07 -10.78 -4.20
C ARG A 65 15.98 -9.89 -5.45
N VAL A 66 16.95 -9.98 -6.36
CA VAL A 66 16.95 -9.21 -7.62
C VAL A 66 15.94 -9.77 -8.61
N VAL A 67 15.76 -11.09 -8.65
CA VAL A 67 14.73 -11.74 -9.48
C VAL A 67 13.34 -11.47 -8.90
N GLY A 68 13.16 -11.66 -7.58
CA GLY A 68 11.88 -11.51 -6.91
C GLY A 68 10.76 -12.31 -7.59
N LEU A 69 9.59 -11.68 -7.77
CA LEU A 69 8.45 -12.26 -8.49
C LEU A 69 8.39 -11.89 -9.99
N SER A 70 9.37 -11.16 -10.55
CA SER A 70 9.33 -10.66 -11.94
C SER A 70 9.24 -11.74 -13.03
N GLN A 71 9.73 -12.95 -12.75
CA GLN A 71 9.64 -14.11 -13.67
C GLN A 71 8.41 -15.00 -13.41
N THR A 72 7.53 -14.60 -12.49
CA THR A 72 6.32 -15.34 -12.15
C THR A 72 5.15 -14.81 -12.97
N GLU A 73 4.36 -15.69 -13.61
CA GLU A 73 3.18 -15.27 -14.37
C GLU A 73 1.96 -14.98 -13.46
N SER A 74 1.84 -15.72 -12.36
CA SER A 74 0.81 -15.51 -11.34
C SER A 74 1.24 -16.11 -10.00
N LEU A 75 0.73 -15.52 -8.91
CA LEU A 75 0.96 -15.99 -7.55
C LEU A 75 -0.34 -16.60 -7.01
N PRO A 76 -0.35 -17.87 -6.54
CA PRO A 76 -1.53 -18.44 -5.88
C PRO A 76 -1.95 -17.60 -4.66
N ALA A 77 -3.26 -17.53 -4.37
CA ALA A 77 -3.79 -16.68 -3.30
C ALA A 77 -3.22 -16.99 -1.89
N THR A 78 -2.73 -18.21 -1.67
CA THR A 78 -2.13 -18.66 -0.41
C THR A 78 -0.60 -18.62 -0.42
N GLU A 79 0.02 -18.09 -1.47
CA GLU A 79 1.48 -18.00 -1.60
C GLU A 79 1.97 -16.56 -1.49
N GLY A 80 3.25 -16.42 -1.12
CA GLY A 80 3.95 -15.14 -1.10
C GLY A 80 5.45 -15.30 -1.40
N MET A 81 6.17 -14.19 -1.31
CA MET A 81 7.63 -14.16 -1.28
C MET A 81 8.11 -13.31 -0.11
N LEU A 82 8.97 -13.88 0.72
CA LEU A 82 9.56 -13.24 1.89
C LEU A 82 11.03 -12.89 1.59
N PHE A 83 11.31 -11.61 1.50
CA PHE A 83 12.66 -11.07 1.40
C PHE A 83 13.23 -10.92 2.81
N ALA A 84 14.30 -11.63 3.12
CA ALA A 84 15.00 -11.51 4.41
C ALA A 84 16.28 -10.69 4.22
N HIS A 85 16.44 -9.63 5.01
CA HIS A 85 17.63 -8.78 5.02
C HIS A 85 18.47 -9.00 6.28
N ASP A 86 19.78 -8.72 6.19
CA ASP A 86 20.72 -8.90 7.30
C ASP A 86 20.48 -7.92 8.45
N ALA A 87 19.93 -6.75 8.15
CA ALA A 87 19.64 -5.68 9.10
C ALA A 87 18.32 -4.98 8.75
N GLU A 88 17.70 -4.35 9.75
CA GLU A 88 16.53 -3.48 9.53
C GLU A 88 16.96 -2.16 8.91
N GLU A 89 16.61 -1.94 7.65
CA GLU A 89 16.99 -0.75 6.90
C GLU A 89 15.81 -0.22 6.07
N ARG A 90 16.04 0.90 5.37
CA ARG A 90 15.08 1.41 4.40
C ARG A 90 15.29 0.70 3.07
N HIS A 91 14.27 0.00 2.59
CA HIS A 91 14.26 -0.65 1.30
C HIS A 91 13.23 0.02 0.38
N SER A 92 13.47 -0.11 -0.92
CA SER A 92 12.61 0.44 -1.97
C SER A 92 12.38 -0.62 -3.02
N PHE A 93 11.12 -0.93 -3.28
CA PHE A 93 10.70 -1.93 -4.26
C PHE A 93 10.10 -1.25 -5.49
N VAL A 94 10.12 -1.94 -6.63
CA VAL A 94 9.53 -1.49 -7.90
C VAL A 94 8.84 -2.67 -8.57
N MET A 95 7.75 -2.40 -9.30
CA MET A 95 6.98 -3.43 -10.01
C MET A 95 7.52 -3.69 -11.43
N ARG A 96 8.85 -3.68 -11.61
CA ARG A 96 9.49 -3.85 -12.93
C ARG A 96 9.09 -5.19 -13.54
N GLU A 97 8.59 -5.16 -14.77
CA GLU A 97 8.24 -6.35 -15.57
C GLU A 97 7.24 -7.31 -14.86
N MET A 98 6.46 -6.78 -13.91
CA MET A 98 5.46 -7.56 -13.20
C MET A 98 4.21 -7.78 -14.05
N SER A 99 3.66 -8.99 -14.00
CA SER A 99 2.44 -9.37 -14.73
C SER A 99 1.16 -9.31 -13.88
N PHE A 100 1.30 -9.10 -12.58
CA PHE A 100 0.19 -9.04 -11.62
C PHE A 100 0.52 -8.09 -10.47
N PRO A 101 -0.50 -7.49 -9.82
CA PRO A 101 -0.29 -6.53 -8.76
C PRO A 101 0.01 -7.22 -7.42
N LEU A 102 0.73 -6.52 -6.53
CA LEU A 102 1.16 -7.04 -5.23
C LEU A 102 0.78 -6.12 -4.07
N ASP A 103 0.57 -6.69 -2.88
CA ASP A 103 0.78 -5.96 -1.63
C ASP A 103 2.24 -6.18 -1.20
N ILE A 104 2.93 -5.10 -0.85
CA ILE A 104 4.33 -5.10 -0.39
C ILE A 104 4.32 -4.69 1.09
N VAL A 105 4.56 -5.67 1.96
CA VAL A 105 4.43 -5.53 3.41
C VAL A 105 5.83 -5.44 4.04
N PHE A 106 6.18 -4.28 4.59
CA PHE A 106 7.45 -4.05 5.29
C PHE A 106 7.32 -4.41 6.76
N ILE A 107 8.29 -5.17 7.28
CA ILE A 107 8.22 -5.80 8.59
C ILE A 107 9.53 -5.54 9.34
N ALA A 108 9.44 -4.96 10.53
CA ALA A 108 10.56 -4.69 11.43
C ALA A 108 11.20 -5.99 11.96
N GLU A 109 12.38 -5.88 12.58
CA GLU A 109 13.09 -7.03 13.17
C GLU A 109 12.26 -7.76 14.25
N ASP A 110 11.43 -7.03 14.98
CA ASP A 110 10.53 -7.58 16.02
C ASP A 110 9.22 -8.15 15.45
N GLY A 111 9.09 -8.20 14.12
CA GLY A 111 7.91 -8.70 13.41
C GLY A 111 6.80 -7.67 13.22
N THR A 112 6.93 -6.43 13.71
CA THR A 112 5.88 -5.41 13.52
C THR A 112 5.80 -4.97 12.06
N ILE A 113 4.60 -4.95 11.48
CA ILE A 113 4.36 -4.37 10.15
C ILE A 113 4.53 -2.86 10.24
N THR A 114 5.52 -2.31 9.55
CA THR A 114 5.82 -0.87 9.57
C THR A 114 5.10 -0.11 8.47
N ARG A 115 4.83 -0.78 7.34
CA ARG A 115 4.18 -0.19 6.17
C ARG A 115 3.65 -1.27 5.24
N ILE A 116 2.55 -0.97 4.57
CA ILE A 116 2.00 -1.77 3.48
C ILE A 116 1.89 -0.85 2.26
N HIS A 117 2.31 -1.32 1.09
CA HIS A 117 2.02 -0.67 -0.18
C HIS A 117 1.17 -1.58 -1.04
N HIS A 118 0.27 -1.01 -1.83
CA HIS A 118 -0.58 -1.74 -2.77
C HIS A 118 -0.15 -1.41 -4.19
N ALA A 119 0.79 -2.18 -4.71
CA ALA A 119 1.48 -1.88 -5.94
C ALA A 119 0.70 -2.41 -7.17
N PRO A 120 0.11 -1.53 -8.01
CA PRO A 120 -0.50 -1.95 -9.27
C PRO A 120 0.55 -2.41 -10.28
N VAL A 121 0.10 -3.09 -11.33
CA VAL A 121 0.94 -3.37 -12.51
C VAL A 121 1.23 -2.05 -13.23
N PRO A 122 2.51 -1.71 -13.52
CA PRO A 122 2.83 -0.53 -14.30
C PRO A 122 2.15 -0.54 -15.66
N ALA A 123 1.76 0.63 -16.16
CA ALA A 123 1.17 0.74 -17.50
C ALA A 123 2.12 0.20 -18.58
N GLU A 124 1.57 -0.39 -19.64
CA GLU A 124 2.38 -0.90 -20.74
C GLU A 124 3.29 0.19 -21.32
N GLY A 125 4.58 -0.14 -21.47
CA GLY A 125 5.59 0.80 -21.97
C GLY A 125 6.18 1.76 -20.93
N THR A 126 5.85 1.61 -19.64
CA THR A 126 6.52 2.34 -18.55
C THR A 126 8.02 2.05 -18.56
N GLY A 127 8.85 3.08 -18.73
CA GLY A 127 10.31 2.96 -18.73
C GLY A 127 10.87 2.82 -17.31
N GLU A 128 12.09 2.28 -17.18
CA GLU A 128 12.71 2.05 -15.86
C GLU A 128 12.80 3.29 -14.97
N SER A 129 13.02 4.47 -15.57
CA SER A 129 13.10 5.74 -14.83
C SER A 129 11.75 6.22 -14.29
N ASP A 130 10.65 5.70 -14.84
CA ASP A 130 9.29 6.17 -14.59
C ASP A 130 8.52 5.20 -13.70
N LEU A 131 9.15 4.10 -13.26
CA LEU A 131 8.55 3.14 -12.35
C LEU A 131 8.32 3.79 -10.97
N ALA A 132 7.09 3.61 -10.47
CA ALA A 132 6.76 3.93 -9.10
C ALA A 132 7.68 3.16 -8.14
N THR A 133 8.12 3.84 -7.09
CA THR A 133 8.96 3.27 -6.04
C THR A 133 8.14 3.16 -4.76
N TYR A 134 8.23 2.00 -4.10
CA TYR A 134 7.51 1.67 -2.87
C TYR A 134 8.52 1.57 -1.71
N PRO A 135 8.79 2.67 -0.98
CA PRO A 135 9.76 2.69 0.10
C PRO A 135 9.14 2.31 1.44
N GLY A 136 9.88 1.56 2.25
CA GLY A 136 9.51 1.24 3.62
C GLY A 136 10.72 0.85 4.46
N GLN A 137 10.54 0.72 5.77
CA GLN A 137 11.58 0.34 6.72
C GLN A 137 11.29 -1.06 7.26
N GLY A 138 12.23 -1.98 7.15
CA GLY A 138 12.02 -3.33 7.66
C GLY A 138 13.27 -4.19 7.55
N LYS A 139 13.31 -5.26 8.35
CA LYS A 139 14.27 -6.35 8.17
C LYS A 139 13.73 -7.40 7.21
N TYR A 140 12.41 -7.52 7.13
CA TYR A 140 11.73 -8.41 6.21
C TYR A 140 10.77 -7.63 5.33
N VAL A 141 10.57 -8.12 4.11
CA VAL A 141 9.50 -7.65 3.22
C VAL A 141 8.73 -8.86 2.72
N LEU A 142 7.42 -8.85 2.88
CA LEU A 142 6.53 -9.89 2.38
C LEU A 142 5.75 -9.34 1.16
N GLU A 143 5.93 -9.98 0.02
CA GLU A 143 5.12 -9.75 -1.18
C GLU A 143 4.02 -10.82 -1.27
N VAL A 144 2.77 -10.37 -1.38
CA VAL A 144 1.57 -11.21 -1.56
C VAL A 144 0.68 -10.61 -2.65
N ASN A 145 -0.33 -11.36 -3.10
CA ASN A 145 -1.30 -10.82 -4.07
C ASN A 145 -1.91 -9.51 -3.58
N ARG A 146 -2.07 -8.54 -4.49
CA ARG A 146 -2.70 -7.27 -4.12
C ARG A 146 -4.11 -7.51 -3.60
N GLY A 147 -4.45 -6.88 -2.48
CA GLY A 147 -5.74 -7.04 -1.83
C GLY A 147 -5.73 -8.05 -0.68
N TRP A 148 -4.69 -8.87 -0.55
CA TRP A 148 -4.59 -9.88 0.51
C TRP A 148 -4.61 -9.24 1.89
N THR A 149 -3.89 -8.14 2.10
CA THR A 149 -3.89 -7.48 3.42
C THR A 149 -5.25 -6.88 3.73
N ASN A 150 -5.95 -6.37 2.70
CA ASN A 150 -7.31 -5.87 2.85
C ASN A 150 -8.31 -6.99 3.18
N GLU A 151 -8.15 -8.19 2.59
CA GLU A 151 -9.07 -9.32 2.78
C GLU A 151 -8.93 -9.95 4.15
N THR A 152 -7.71 -9.93 4.68
CA THR A 152 -7.35 -10.47 5.99
C THR A 152 -7.47 -9.44 7.12
N GLY A 153 -7.65 -8.16 6.78
CA GLY A 153 -7.69 -7.06 7.75
C GLY A 153 -6.31 -6.66 8.28
N VAL A 154 -5.24 -7.13 7.64
CA VAL A 154 -3.85 -6.83 8.01
C VAL A 154 -3.53 -5.36 7.75
N SER A 155 -2.96 -4.72 8.77
CA SER A 155 -2.65 -3.29 8.81
C SER A 155 -1.26 -3.03 9.38
N ALA A 156 -0.74 -1.81 9.22
CA ALA A 156 0.47 -1.39 9.92
C ALA A 156 0.24 -1.44 11.45
N GLY A 157 1.24 -1.94 12.18
CA GLY A 157 1.18 -2.20 13.62
C GLY A 157 0.90 -3.66 14.00
N ASP A 158 0.31 -4.45 13.11
CA ASP A 158 0.14 -5.89 13.31
C ASP A 158 1.48 -6.63 13.38
N ARG A 159 1.50 -7.85 13.91
CA ARG A 159 2.72 -8.65 14.04
C ARG A 159 2.76 -9.82 13.09
N VAL A 160 3.92 -10.01 12.46
CA VAL A 160 4.23 -11.14 11.60
C VAL A 160 5.06 -12.17 12.38
N ARG A 161 4.62 -13.42 12.35
CA ARG A 161 5.34 -14.58 12.89
C ARG A 161 5.97 -15.34 11.76
N ILE A 162 7.30 -15.45 11.81
CA ILE A 162 8.12 -16.15 10.82
C ILE A 162 8.87 -17.27 11.56
N PRO A 163 8.58 -18.55 11.29
CA PRO A 163 9.32 -19.66 11.88
C PRO A 163 10.83 -19.52 11.68
N GLY A 164 11.59 -19.69 12.76
CA GLY A 164 13.06 -19.67 12.72
C GLY A 164 13.72 -18.31 12.98
N THR A 165 12.96 -17.21 13.07
CA THR A 165 13.46 -15.91 13.54
C THR A 165 13.12 -15.76 15.03
N THR A 166 14.09 -15.35 15.85
CA THR A 166 13.87 -15.22 17.30
C THR A 166 13.21 -13.87 17.59
N THR A 167 11.88 -13.80 17.51
CA THR A 167 11.11 -12.63 17.97
C THR A 167 11.25 -12.53 19.49
N THR A 168 12.10 -11.62 19.96
CA THR A 168 12.34 -11.40 21.38
C THR A 168 11.33 -10.40 21.90
N ASP A 169 10.26 -10.89 22.53
CA ASP A 169 9.33 -10.07 23.30
C ASP A 169 10.09 -9.45 24.49
N SER A 170 10.36 -8.16 24.42
CA SER A 170 10.97 -7.41 25.54
C SER A 170 10.24 -6.10 25.74
N ASN A 171 9.26 -6.14 26.64
CA ASN A 171 8.66 -4.95 27.23
C ASN A 171 9.39 -4.64 28.55
N THR A 172 9.73 -3.36 28.78
CA THR A 172 10.05 -2.66 30.06
C THR A 172 11.35 -1.83 30.03
N SER A 173 11.16 -0.53 29.78
CA SER A 173 11.53 0.60 30.65
C SER A 173 13.01 0.93 30.92
N SER A 174 13.46 2.08 30.41
CA SER A 174 13.66 3.32 31.19
C SER A 174 14.68 4.27 30.53
N ALA A 175 14.18 5.45 30.18
CA ALA A 175 14.76 6.80 30.28
C ALA A 175 16.30 6.98 30.28
N GLU A 176 16.80 7.86 29.39
CA GLU A 176 17.50 9.08 29.84
C GLU A 176 17.54 10.18 28.76
N LEU A 177 17.41 11.42 29.25
CA LEU A 177 17.49 12.74 28.63
C LEU A 177 18.71 12.98 27.72
N ALA A 178 18.53 13.76 26.64
CA ALA A 178 19.49 14.81 26.27
C ALA A 178 18.86 15.97 25.47
N THR A 179 19.01 17.16 26.02
CA THR A 179 18.61 18.48 25.52
C THR A 179 19.65 19.05 24.55
N ALA A 180 19.24 19.69 23.44
CA ALA A 180 19.96 20.84 22.83
C ALA A 180 19.15 21.58 21.74
N THR A 181 18.84 22.85 22.00
CA THR A 181 18.64 23.94 21.02
C THR A 181 19.68 25.02 21.43
N PRO A 182 20.30 25.84 20.54
CA PRO A 182 19.57 26.89 19.83
C PRO A 182 20.07 27.32 18.41
N THR A 183 19.11 27.87 17.65
CA THR A 183 19.17 29.10 16.82
C THR A 183 20.15 29.20 15.64
N ARG A 184 19.57 29.40 14.43
CA ARG A 184 19.79 30.59 13.58
C ARG A 184 18.71 30.73 12.48
N SER A 185 18.22 31.95 12.32
CA SER A 185 17.55 32.56 11.15
C SER A 185 18.46 33.73 10.69
N PRO A 186 18.31 34.41 9.52
CA PRO A 186 17.08 34.59 8.73
C PRO A 186 17.24 34.65 7.16
N THR A 187 16.08 34.69 6.49
CA THR A 187 15.70 35.49 5.28
C THR A 187 16.47 35.36 3.95
N ASP A 188 15.78 34.94 2.88
CA ASP A 188 15.44 35.83 1.75
C ASP A 188 14.40 35.25 0.78
N THR A 189 13.42 36.10 0.44
CA THR A 189 12.40 35.94 -0.60
C THR A 189 12.87 36.69 -1.85
N PRO A 190 12.48 36.25 -3.06
CA PRO A 190 11.98 37.23 -4.03
C PRO A 190 10.66 36.82 -4.68
N THR A 191 9.78 37.81 -4.70
CA THR A 191 8.49 37.92 -5.40
C THR A 191 8.69 38.09 -6.92
N GLY A 192 7.79 37.51 -7.73
CA GLY A 192 7.67 37.83 -9.15
C GLY A 192 6.41 37.19 -9.79
N PRO A 193 5.46 37.96 -10.33
CA PRO A 193 4.12 37.49 -10.70
C PRO A 193 4.04 36.99 -12.15
N THR A 194 3.22 35.96 -12.40
CA THR A 194 2.73 35.65 -13.76
C THR A 194 1.23 35.41 -13.74
N THR A 195 0.54 36.35 -14.38
CA THR A 195 -0.89 36.40 -14.70
C THR A 195 -1.37 35.25 -15.59
N THR A 196 -2.60 34.82 -15.28
CA THR A 196 -3.54 33.91 -15.96
C THR A 196 -3.70 34.14 -17.47
N PRO A 197 -4.28 33.17 -18.19
CA PRO A 197 -5.49 33.50 -18.93
C PRO A 197 -6.68 32.62 -18.52
N THR A 198 -7.70 33.33 -18.07
CA THR A 198 -9.06 32.89 -17.76
C THR A 198 -9.71 32.23 -18.98
N ARG A 199 -10.20 31.00 -18.81
CA ARG A 199 -11.42 30.52 -19.46
C ARG A 199 -12.38 30.04 -18.38
N SER A 200 -13.53 30.68 -18.29
CA SER A 200 -14.67 30.26 -17.47
C SER A 200 -15.19 28.92 -17.96
N PRO A 201 -15.30 27.89 -17.09
CA PRO A 201 -16.27 26.83 -17.29
C PRO A 201 -17.61 27.26 -16.72
N THR A 202 -18.66 26.91 -17.46
CA THR A 202 -20.08 26.96 -17.12
C THR A 202 -20.34 26.60 -15.64
N ASP A 203 -21.10 27.46 -14.97
CA ASP A 203 -21.50 27.36 -13.56
C ASP A 203 -22.57 26.26 -13.37
N THR A 204 -22.16 25.01 -13.51
CA THR A 204 -22.80 23.88 -12.83
C THR A 204 -22.20 23.85 -11.43
N PRO A 205 -22.99 23.92 -10.34
CA PRO A 205 -22.44 23.77 -9.00
C PRO A 205 -21.59 22.51 -8.95
N ALA A 206 -20.29 22.68 -8.67
CA ALA A 206 -19.41 21.54 -8.48
C ALA A 206 -20.00 20.70 -7.36
N GLU A 207 -20.25 19.41 -7.63
CA GLU A 207 -20.70 18.48 -6.61
C GLU A 207 -19.72 18.51 -5.42
N PRO A 208 -20.20 18.39 -4.18
CA PRO A 208 -19.32 18.38 -3.03
C PRO A 208 -18.32 17.24 -3.21
N ALA A 209 -17.03 17.57 -3.09
CA ALA A 209 -15.96 16.62 -3.32
C ALA A 209 -15.02 16.58 -2.11
N VAL A 210 -14.53 15.39 -1.80
CA VAL A 210 -13.47 15.17 -0.82
C VAL A 210 -12.16 14.90 -1.57
N THR A 211 -11.08 15.58 -1.19
CA THR A 211 -9.74 15.37 -1.76
C THR A 211 -8.81 14.75 -0.72
N ALA A 212 -8.20 13.62 -1.05
CA ALA A 212 -7.13 12.99 -0.26
C ALA A 212 -5.79 13.69 -0.50
N ILE A 213 -5.03 13.91 0.58
CA ILE A 213 -3.77 14.64 0.59
C ILE A 213 -2.78 13.93 1.51
N ASP A 214 -1.60 13.63 0.99
CA ASP A 214 -0.53 12.98 1.77
C ASP A 214 0.12 13.93 2.80
N ALA A 215 1.00 13.37 3.64
CA ALA A 215 1.80 14.14 4.60
C ALA A 215 2.67 15.27 3.97
N ASN A 216 2.97 15.22 2.67
CA ASN A 216 3.76 16.23 1.95
C ASN A 216 2.89 17.33 1.32
N GLY A 217 1.56 17.20 1.36
CA GLY A 217 0.62 18.10 0.70
C GLY A 217 0.32 17.75 -0.76
N THR A 218 0.71 16.56 -1.22
CA THR A 218 0.41 16.03 -2.55
C THR A 218 -1.03 15.53 -2.59
N GLU A 219 -1.80 15.95 -3.59
CA GLU A 219 -3.14 15.38 -3.81
C GLU A 219 -3.02 13.94 -4.32
N LEU A 220 -3.67 13.01 -3.61
CA LEU A 220 -3.65 11.57 -3.89
C LEU A 220 -4.83 11.13 -4.76
N GLY A 221 -5.97 11.80 -4.61
CA GLY A 221 -7.20 11.50 -5.33
C GLY A 221 -8.37 12.35 -4.84
N ALA A 222 -9.47 12.34 -5.58
CA ALA A 222 -10.70 13.02 -5.17
C ALA A 222 -11.91 12.17 -5.50
N VAL A 223 -12.94 12.27 -4.64
CA VAL A 223 -14.24 11.64 -4.85
C VAL A 223 -15.35 12.67 -4.74
N SER A 224 -16.32 12.61 -5.65
CA SER A 224 -17.61 13.30 -5.49
C SER A 224 -18.40 12.57 -4.41
N VAL A 225 -18.99 13.30 -3.46
CA VAL A 225 -19.68 12.70 -2.32
C VAL A 225 -21.14 13.08 -2.25
N THR A 226 -21.98 12.13 -1.86
CA THR A 226 -23.27 12.46 -1.24
C THR A 226 -23.05 12.72 0.24
N ILE A 227 -23.67 13.76 0.80
CA ILE A 227 -23.53 14.11 2.22
C ILE A 227 -24.68 13.51 3.02
N ALA A 228 -24.36 12.78 4.09
CA ALA A 228 -25.30 12.26 5.07
C ALA A 228 -25.10 12.98 6.42
N ASP A 229 -25.90 14.01 6.68
CA ASP A 229 -25.71 14.90 7.85
C ASP A 229 -26.76 14.71 8.95
N ASN A 230 -27.82 13.94 8.69
CA ASN A 230 -28.85 13.61 9.67
C ASN A 230 -28.95 12.11 9.95
N GLY A 231 -29.60 11.77 11.06
CA GLY A 231 -29.66 10.38 11.54
C GLY A 231 -30.32 9.40 10.57
N SER A 232 -31.28 9.85 9.76
CA SER A 232 -31.95 8.98 8.77
C SER A 232 -31.02 8.67 7.60
N GLU A 233 -30.36 9.69 7.05
CA GLU A 233 -29.38 9.52 5.97
C GLU A 233 -28.22 8.65 6.42
N ARG A 234 -27.66 8.90 7.63
CA ARG A 234 -26.58 8.07 8.17
C ARG A 234 -27.01 6.63 8.43
N TYR A 235 -28.27 6.40 8.80
CA TYR A 235 -28.78 5.04 9.00
C TYR A 235 -28.99 4.29 7.67
N THR A 236 -29.46 4.99 6.63
CA THR A 236 -29.61 4.40 5.30
C THR A 236 -28.25 4.14 4.65
N GLY A 237 -27.33 5.11 4.71
CA GLY A 237 -26.03 5.03 4.07
C GLY A 237 -26.13 4.65 2.60
N LEU A 238 -25.27 3.73 2.17
CA LEU A 238 -25.27 3.15 0.82
C LEU A 238 -26.12 1.86 0.69
N SER A 239 -26.92 1.48 1.70
CA SER A 239 -27.69 0.21 1.71
C SER A 239 -28.79 0.10 0.65
N GLU A 240 -29.11 1.17 -0.08
CA GLU A 240 -30.08 1.19 -1.19
C GLU A 240 -29.40 1.46 -2.54
N THR A 241 -28.06 1.49 -2.55
CA THR A 241 -27.25 1.71 -3.73
C THR A 241 -26.83 0.36 -4.31
N GLU A 242 -27.01 0.16 -5.63
CA GLU A 242 -26.61 -1.09 -6.31
C GLU A 242 -25.12 -1.12 -6.67
N SER A 243 -24.54 0.05 -6.95
CA SER A 243 -23.12 0.21 -7.25
C SER A 243 -22.69 1.67 -7.04
N LEU A 244 -21.41 1.88 -6.82
CA LEU A 244 -20.80 3.20 -6.63
C LEU A 244 -19.75 3.41 -7.72
N GLY A 245 -19.71 4.58 -8.36
CA GLY A 245 -18.64 4.93 -9.27
C GLY A 245 -17.27 4.98 -8.58
N TRP A 246 -16.18 4.72 -9.30
CA TRP A 246 -14.83 4.66 -8.70
C TRP A 246 -14.42 5.95 -7.98
N ASN A 247 -14.86 7.10 -8.50
CA ASN A 247 -14.61 8.42 -7.90
C ASN A 247 -15.85 8.99 -7.20
N GLU A 248 -16.73 8.12 -6.71
CA GLU A 248 -17.93 8.50 -5.96
C GLU A 248 -17.83 7.95 -4.54
N GLY A 249 -18.51 8.62 -3.60
CA GLY A 249 -18.54 8.22 -2.20
C GLY A 249 -19.72 8.80 -1.44
N MET A 250 -19.79 8.46 -0.16
CA MET A 250 -20.71 9.07 0.79
C MET A 250 -19.94 9.60 2.00
N LEU A 251 -20.15 10.88 2.31
CA LEU A 251 -19.56 11.55 3.46
C LEU A 251 -20.60 11.67 4.57
N PHE A 252 -20.37 10.95 5.66
CA PHE A 252 -21.15 11.02 6.88
C PHE A 252 -20.60 12.14 7.76
N VAL A 253 -21.47 13.05 8.19
CA VAL A 253 -21.11 14.19 9.04
C VAL A 253 -21.77 14.00 10.40
N PHE A 254 -20.96 14.02 11.46
CA PHE A 254 -21.41 13.97 12.84
C PHE A 254 -21.28 15.34 13.51
N GLU A 255 -22.17 15.61 14.46
CA GLU A 255 -22.20 16.88 15.20
C GLU A 255 -20.92 17.07 16.03
N GLU A 256 -20.47 16.00 16.69
CA GLU A 256 -19.29 15.96 17.54
C GLU A 256 -18.31 14.89 17.07
N SER A 257 -17.04 15.01 17.46
CA SER A 257 -16.07 13.92 17.27
C SER A 257 -16.35 12.81 18.28
N GLY A 258 -16.27 11.55 17.87
CA GLY A 258 -16.44 10.41 18.78
C GLY A 258 -16.13 9.07 18.13
N GLU A 259 -16.34 8.01 18.91
CA GLU A 259 -16.28 6.62 18.44
C GLU A 259 -17.59 6.25 17.75
N TYR A 260 -17.51 5.89 16.47
CA TYR A 260 -18.65 5.41 15.68
C TYR A 260 -18.36 4.03 15.12
N THR A 261 -19.40 3.21 14.99
CA THR A 261 -19.30 1.87 14.41
C THR A 261 -20.19 1.78 13.19
N PHE A 262 -19.61 1.42 12.07
CA PHE A 262 -20.30 1.17 10.81
C PHE A 262 -20.50 -0.32 10.58
N VAL A 263 -21.49 -0.68 9.76
CA VAL A 263 -21.80 -2.06 9.38
C VAL A 263 -22.18 -2.10 7.90
N MET A 264 -21.82 -3.19 7.22
CA MET A 264 -22.13 -3.40 5.79
C MET A 264 -23.56 -3.94 5.58
N ARG A 265 -24.55 -3.37 6.26
CA ARG A 265 -25.93 -3.88 6.24
C ARG A 265 -26.53 -3.77 4.84
N ARG A 266 -27.02 -4.89 4.30
CA ARG A 266 -27.69 -4.93 2.97
C ARG A 266 -26.83 -4.28 1.87
N MET A 267 -25.52 -4.50 1.93
CA MET A 267 -24.58 -4.03 0.91
C MET A 267 -24.34 -5.13 -0.12
N ASP A 268 -24.31 -4.74 -1.40
CA ASP A 268 -24.05 -5.63 -2.53
C ASP A 268 -22.62 -5.48 -3.09
N PHE A 269 -21.84 -4.53 -2.57
CA PHE A 269 -20.46 -4.28 -2.98
C PHE A 269 -19.60 -3.88 -1.78
N PRO A 270 -18.28 -4.14 -1.83
CA PRO A 270 -17.39 -3.86 -0.73
C PRO A 270 -16.98 -2.38 -0.68
N LEU A 271 -16.66 -1.87 0.52
CA LEU A 271 -16.31 -0.47 0.74
C LEU A 271 -14.98 -0.32 1.49
N ASP A 272 -14.28 0.78 1.23
CA ASP A 272 -13.35 1.34 2.22
C ASP A 272 -14.15 2.30 3.12
N ILE A 273 -14.03 2.14 4.44
CA ILE A 273 -14.67 2.98 5.45
C ILE A 273 -13.58 3.79 6.15
N ILE A 274 -13.53 5.09 5.88
CA ILE A 274 -12.43 5.97 6.26
C ILE A 274 -12.92 6.91 7.36
N PHE A 275 -12.41 6.73 8.57
CA PHE A 275 -12.68 7.61 9.71
C PHE A 275 -11.74 8.82 9.70
N VAL A 276 -12.30 9.99 9.97
CA VAL A 276 -11.60 11.26 9.82
C VAL A 276 -11.90 12.18 10.99
N ALA A 277 -10.86 12.70 11.63
CA ALA A 277 -10.93 13.68 12.70
C ALA A 277 -11.44 15.05 12.20
N GLU A 278 -11.84 15.92 13.13
CA GLU A 278 -12.35 17.27 12.81
C GLU A 278 -11.37 18.11 11.97
N ASN A 279 -10.07 17.92 12.16
CA ASN A 279 -9.02 18.62 11.41
C ASN A 279 -8.75 18.01 10.01
N GLY A 280 -9.53 17.02 9.59
CA GLY A 280 -9.38 16.30 8.33
C GLY A 280 -8.39 15.14 8.36
N THR A 281 -7.75 14.83 9.49
CA THR A 281 -6.78 13.72 9.58
C THR A 281 -7.49 12.38 9.51
N VAL A 282 -7.04 11.46 8.65
CA VAL A 282 -7.51 10.08 8.62
C VAL A 282 -7.02 9.37 9.88
N THR A 283 -7.96 8.86 10.68
CA THR A 283 -7.69 8.20 11.96
C THR A 283 -7.72 6.69 11.83
N ARG A 284 -8.54 6.15 10.91
CA ARG A 284 -8.65 4.72 10.64
C ARG A 284 -9.22 4.48 9.25
N ILE A 285 -8.78 3.39 8.63
CA ILE A 285 -9.34 2.87 7.38
C ILE A 285 -9.73 1.42 7.65
N HIS A 286 -10.95 1.04 7.26
CA HIS A 286 -11.36 -0.36 7.20
C HIS A 286 -11.64 -0.76 5.76
N HIS A 287 -11.27 -1.98 5.38
CA HIS A 287 -11.57 -2.55 4.07
C HIS A 287 -12.70 -3.56 4.19
N ALA A 288 -13.93 -3.08 4.18
CA ALA A 288 -15.10 -3.87 4.51
C ALA A 288 -15.57 -4.73 3.30
N PRO A 289 -15.48 -6.08 3.39
CA PRO A 289 -16.06 -6.96 2.36
C PRO A 289 -17.59 -6.96 2.42
N VAL A 290 -18.21 -7.50 1.36
CA VAL A 290 -19.64 -7.83 1.38
C VAL A 290 -19.88 -8.91 2.43
N PRO A 291 -20.84 -8.72 3.38
CA PRO A 291 -21.17 -9.75 4.34
C PRO A 291 -21.64 -11.04 3.66
N PRO A 292 -21.37 -12.22 4.25
CA PRO A 292 -21.91 -13.47 3.74
C PRO A 292 -23.44 -13.41 3.56
N GLU A 293 -23.95 -14.13 2.56
CA GLU A 293 -25.39 -14.19 2.32
C GLU A 293 -26.16 -14.61 3.58
N GLY A 294 -27.18 -13.83 3.94
CA GLY A 294 -28.02 -14.09 5.11
C GLY A 294 -27.51 -13.48 6.42
N THR A 295 -26.33 -12.87 6.47
CA THR A 295 -25.86 -12.13 7.66
C THR A 295 -26.73 -10.90 7.92
N THR A 296 -27.31 -10.78 9.11
CA THR A 296 -28.20 -9.67 9.48
C THR A 296 -28.08 -9.28 10.95
N GLY A 297 -28.57 -8.08 11.29
CA GLY A 297 -28.70 -7.66 12.68
C GLY A 297 -27.37 -7.66 13.44
N GLU A 298 -27.35 -8.36 14.57
CA GLU A 298 -26.20 -8.48 15.48
C GLU A 298 -25.06 -9.36 14.95
N ASP A 299 -25.31 -10.16 13.91
CA ASP A 299 -24.29 -10.98 13.26
C ASP A 299 -23.41 -10.18 12.29
N LEU A 300 -23.77 -8.93 11.99
CA LEU A 300 -22.97 -8.06 11.13
C LEU A 300 -21.68 -7.64 11.84
N GLN A 301 -20.55 -7.80 11.14
CA GLN A 301 -19.28 -7.24 11.59
C GLN A 301 -19.37 -5.72 11.72
N GLY A 302 -18.94 -5.22 12.88
CA GLY A 302 -18.78 -3.80 13.14
C GLY A 302 -17.39 -3.30 12.75
N TYR A 303 -17.33 -2.11 12.15
CA TYR A 303 -16.12 -1.41 11.77
C TYR A 303 -16.02 -0.12 12.62
N PRO A 304 -15.36 -0.17 13.79
CA PRO A 304 -15.30 0.96 14.72
C PRO A 304 -14.13 1.92 14.41
N GLY A 305 -14.32 3.21 14.66
CA GLY A 305 -13.24 4.19 14.60
C GLY A 305 -13.60 5.54 15.21
N GLU A 306 -12.56 6.33 15.50
CA GLU A 306 -12.70 7.68 16.05
C GLU A 306 -12.78 8.71 14.92
N GLY A 307 -13.75 9.62 14.94
CA GLY A 307 -13.78 10.71 13.98
C GLY A 307 -14.97 11.63 14.16
N ARG A 308 -14.97 12.74 13.42
CA ARG A 308 -16.16 13.58 13.21
C ARG A 308 -16.82 13.29 11.86
N TYR A 309 -16.04 12.76 10.93
CA TYR A 309 -16.50 12.43 9.59
C TYR A 309 -16.14 10.98 9.28
N VAL A 310 -16.96 10.35 8.45
CA VAL A 310 -16.65 9.05 7.85
C VAL A 310 -16.89 9.16 6.35
N LEU A 311 -15.92 8.74 5.55
CA LEU A 311 -16.04 8.66 4.10
C LEU A 311 -16.13 7.18 3.71
N GLU A 312 -17.23 6.81 3.05
CA GLU A 312 -17.38 5.51 2.39
C GLU A 312 -17.11 5.68 0.89
N VAL A 313 -16.19 4.86 0.37
CA VAL A 313 -15.83 4.78 -1.07
C VAL A 313 -15.68 3.31 -1.47
N ASN A 314 -15.57 3.04 -2.78
CA ASN A 314 -15.30 1.68 -3.25
C ASN A 314 -14.08 1.07 -2.56
N ARG A 315 -14.18 -0.20 -2.15
CA ARG A 315 -13.04 -0.91 -1.55
C ARG A 315 -11.84 -0.90 -2.51
N GLY A 316 -10.66 -0.62 -1.97
CA GLY A 316 -9.44 -0.51 -2.77
C GLY A 316 -9.11 0.91 -3.20
N TRP A 317 -10.01 1.88 -3.01
CA TRP A 317 -9.76 3.27 -3.40
C TRP A 317 -8.61 3.89 -2.61
N THR A 318 -8.56 3.64 -1.29
CA THR A 318 -7.46 4.12 -0.44
C THR A 318 -6.13 3.51 -0.86
N ASN A 319 -6.16 2.25 -1.28
CA ASN A 319 -4.99 1.51 -1.75
C ASN A 319 -4.47 2.02 -3.10
N GLU A 320 -5.38 2.32 -4.03
CA GLU A 320 -5.03 2.88 -5.34
C GLU A 320 -4.47 4.29 -5.24
N THR A 321 -5.05 5.11 -4.37
CA THR A 321 -4.59 6.49 -4.15
C THR A 321 -3.37 6.57 -3.25
N GLY A 322 -3.07 5.50 -2.49
CA GLY A 322 -2.03 5.51 -1.46
C GLY A 322 -2.40 6.34 -0.23
N LEU A 323 -3.70 6.52 0.03
CA LEU A 323 -4.18 7.21 1.24
C LEU A 323 -3.99 6.30 2.45
N ASP A 324 -3.23 6.78 3.43
CA ASP A 324 -2.93 6.06 4.67
C ASP A 324 -3.47 6.77 5.92
N VAL A 325 -3.46 6.06 7.04
CA VAL A 325 -3.72 6.68 8.36
C VAL A 325 -2.68 7.76 8.65
N GLY A 326 -3.15 8.93 9.09
CA GLY A 326 -2.34 10.12 9.33
C GLY A 326 -2.31 11.12 8.17
N ASP A 327 -2.71 10.70 6.96
CA ASP A 327 -2.96 11.62 5.85
C ASP A 327 -4.21 12.47 6.09
N ARG A 328 -4.55 13.36 5.15
CA ARG A 328 -5.66 14.30 5.32
C ARG A 328 -6.68 14.22 4.20
N LEU A 329 -7.95 14.36 4.58
CA LEU A 329 -9.04 14.65 3.66
C LEU A 329 -9.38 16.14 3.73
N ARG A 330 -9.29 16.83 2.60
CA ARG A 330 -9.89 18.15 2.41
C ARG A 330 -11.37 17.94 2.10
N LEU A 331 -12.21 18.32 3.06
CA LEU A 331 -13.66 18.18 2.99
C LEU A 331 -14.30 19.33 2.18
N PRO A 332 -15.48 19.09 1.58
CA PRO A 332 -16.25 20.15 0.94
C PRO A 332 -16.73 21.19 1.96
N ALA A 333 -17.18 22.34 1.49
CA ALA A 333 -17.86 23.30 2.35
C ALA A 333 -19.15 22.68 2.89
N LEU A 334 -19.17 22.38 4.19
CA LEU A 334 -20.35 21.84 4.86
C LEU A 334 -21.23 23.00 5.31
N ASN A 335 -22.45 23.08 4.77
CA ASN A 335 -23.42 24.04 5.27
C ASN A 335 -23.91 23.56 6.63
N SER A 336 -23.78 24.41 7.66
CA SER A 336 -24.34 24.11 8.97
C SER A 336 -25.86 24.22 8.89
N SER A 337 -26.54 23.08 8.96
CA SER A 337 -28.01 22.97 9.12
C SER A 337 -28.43 23.33 10.55
#